data_AF-A0AAN4YHN3-F1
#
_entry.id   AF-A0AAN4YHN3-F1
#
_cell.length_a   1.000
_cell.length_b   1.000
_cell.length_c   1.000
_cell.angle_alpha   90.00
_cell.angle_beta   90.00
_cell.angle_gamma   90.00
#
_symmetry.space_group_name_H-M   'P 1'
#
loop_
_entity.id
_entity.type
_entity.pdbx_description
1 polymer ?
#
loop_
_entity_poly.entity_id
_entity_poly.type
_entity_poly.pdbx_seq_one_letter_code
_entity_poly.pdbx_strand_id
1 'polypeptide(L)'
;MVPTQLLILPISEHITFDLKQIFIAIWQPWPAYISIILTLIYTITTPFTSSDRTTPASERKNLSSLRWVYAFAFGNTALTHLISWIVSLASVLVPDIFNPEVVDYLHPGRVFEVPIPWEEPVRTVASVGHGVHAFLRWDYIIGSLGVLVWAVSLHGAAQRGVYGSVGWLWLLWKVGLLSVFVGPVGAAVELMWEREELVLAKRGLTESGKKDS
;
A
#
# COMPACT_ATOMS: atom_id res chain seq x y z
N MET A 1 -9.04 -10.78 -2.80
CA MET A 1 -8.20 -11.98 -2.61
C MET A 1 -8.50 -13.08 -3.63
N VAL A 2 -9.77 -13.33 -3.98
CA VAL A 2 -10.17 -14.30 -5.03
C VAL A 2 -9.48 -14.09 -6.40
N PRO A 3 -9.33 -12.86 -6.92
CA PRO A 3 -8.66 -12.67 -8.21
C PRO A 3 -7.16 -12.96 -8.17
N THR A 4 -6.51 -12.63 -7.05
CA THR A 4 -5.07 -12.86 -6.84
C THR A 4 -4.74 -14.35 -6.71
N GLN A 5 -5.66 -15.14 -6.14
CA GLN A 5 -5.51 -16.60 -6.01
C GLN A 5 -5.54 -17.31 -7.38
N LEU A 6 -6.36 -16.82 -8.31
CA LEU A 6 -6.44 -17.35 -9.68
C LEU A 6 -5.15 -17.13 -10.48
N LEU A 7 -4.38 -16.09 -10.17
CA LEU A 7 -3.11 -15.78 -10.82
C LEU A 7 -1.95 -16.69 -10.38
N ILE A 8 -2.07 -17.34 -9.22
CA ILE A 8 -1.03 -18.20 -8.64
C ILE A 8 -1.15 -19.66 -9.13
N LEU A 9 -2.27 -20.02 -9.76
CA LEU A 9 -2.50 -21.41 -10.20
C LEU A 9 -1.45 -21.86 -11.24
N PRO A 10 -0.84 -23.05 -11.07
CA PRO A 10 0.11 -23.57 -12.04
C PRO A 10 -0.58 -23.89 -13.37
N ILE A 11 0.21 -23.90 -14.45
CA ILE A 11 -0.28 -24.29 -15.77
C ILE A 11 -0.66 -25.76 -15.70
N SER A 12 -1.84 -26.07 -16.19
CA SER A 12 -2.41 -27.42 -16.21
C SER A 12 -3.10 -27.63 -17.54
N GLU A 13 -3.46 -28.87 -17.88
CA GLU A 13 -4.26 -29.17 -19.09
C GLU A 13 -5.54 -28.32 -19.18
N HIS A 14 -6.07 -27.87 -18.04
CA HIS A 14 -7.29 -27.07 -17.95
C HIS A 14 -7.00 -25.56 -17.84
N ILE A 15 -5.76 -25.16 -17.50
CA ILE A 15 -5.34 -23.76 -17.39
C ILE A 15 -4.21 -23.53 -18.40
N THR A 16 -4.61 -23.25 -19.64
CA THR A 16 -3.73 -22.94 -20.75
C THR A 16 -3.12 -21.54 -20.62
N PHE A 17 -2.07 -21.26 -21.39
CA PHE A 17 -1.42 -19.95 -21.41
C PHE A 17 -2.38 -18.82 -21.80
N ASP A 18 -3.25 -19.04 -22.78
CA ASP A 18 -4.25 -18.07 -23.23
C ASP A 18 -5.25 -17.75 -22.12
N LEU A 19 -5.67 -18.77 -21.36
CA LEU A 19 -6.58 -18.59 -20.23
C LEU A 19 -5.94 -17.76 -19.11
N LYS A 20 -4.64 -17.95 -18.85
CA LYS A 20 -3.89 -17.09 -17.92
C LYS A 20 -3.83 -15.63 -18.39
N GLN A 21 -3.61 -15.39 -19.68
CA GLN A 21 -3.63 -14.03 -20.22
C GLN A 21 -4.99 -13.37 -20.06
N ILE A 22 -6.08 -14.11 -20.26
CA ILE A 22 -7.45 -13.62 -20.01
C ILE A 22 -7.64 -13.30 -18.52
N PHE A 23 -7.17 -14.14 -17.59
CA PHE A 23 -7.26 -13.84 -16.16
C PHE A 23 -6.48 -12.58 -15.77
N ILE A 24 -5.29 -12.36 -16.34
CA ILE A 24 -4.52 -11.14 -16.14
C ILE A 24 -5.27 -9.93 -16.72
N ALA A 25 -5.83 -10.07 -17.92
CA ALA A 25 -6.59 -9.00 -18.57
C ALA A 25 -7.87 -8.62 -17.80
N ILE A 26 -8.59 -9.60 -17.26
CA ILE A 26 -9.76 -9.38 -16.39
C ILE A 26 -9.34 -8.76 -15.05
N TRP A 27 -8.13 -9.05 -14.57
CA TRP A 27 -7.64 -8.50 -13.32
C TRP A 27 -7.28 -7.01 -13.43
N GLN A 28 -6.77 -6.56 -14.58
CA GLN A 28 -6.26 -5.19 -14.75
C GLN A 28 -7.24 -4.07 -14.36
N PRO A 29 -8.54 -4.12 -14.70
CA PRO A 29 -9.50 -3.06 -14.36
C PRO A 29 -10.15 -3.28 -13.00
N TRP A 30 -9.59 -4.13 -12.13
CA TRP A 30 -10.08 -4.42 -10.79
C TRP A 30 -10.53 -3.17 -9.99
N PRO A 31 -9.75 -2.07 -9.94
CA PRO A 31 -10.15 -0.86 -9.22
C PRO A 31 -11.46 -0.26 -9.75
N ALA A 32 -11.71 -0.34 -11.06
CA ALA A 32 -12.92 0.19 -11.68
C ALA A 32 -14.15 -0.65 -11.28
N TYR A 33 -14.05 -1.99 -11.32
CA TYR A 33 -15.17 -2.85 -10.91
C TYR A 33 -15.52 -2.64 -9.44
N ILE A 34 -14.51 -2.56 -8.55
CA ILE A 34 -14.74 -2.31 -7.13
C ILE A 34 -15.37 -0.93 -6.92
N SER A 35 -14.92 0.11 -7.63
CA SER A 35 -15.53 1.44 -7.54
C SER A 35 -16.99 1.44 -8.00
N ILE A 36 -17.31 0.76 -9.10
CA ILE A 36 -18.67 0.62 -9.61
C ILE A 36 -19.54 -0.14 -8.60
N ILE A 37 -19.07 -1.29 -8.10
CA ILE A 37 -19.80 -2.09 -7.12
C ILE A 37 -20.03 -1.30 -5.84
N LEU A 38 -19.01 -0.62 -5.31
CA LEU A 38 -19.13 0.17 -4.10
C LEU A 38 -20.12 1.33 -4.29
N THR A 39 -20.08 1.99 -5.45
CA THR A 39 -21.03 3.06 -5.81
C THR A 39 -22.45 2.52 -5.89
N LEU A 40 -22.63 1.34 -6.49
CA LEU A 40 -23.93 0.69 -6.64
C LEU A 40 -24.49 0.25 -5.29
N ILE A 41 -23.66 -0.37 -4.45
CA ILE A 41 -24.01 -0.71 -3.06
C ILE A 41 -24.40 0.55 -2.30
N TYR A 42 -23.57 1.60 -2.33
CA TYR A 42 -23.86 2.87 -1.67
C TYR A 42 -25.20 3.45 -2.15
N THR A 43 -25.44 3.51 -3.46
CA THR A 43 -26.67 4.06 -4.03
C THR A 43 -27.90 3.26 -3.62
N ILE A 44 -27.81 1.93 -3.59
CA ILE A 44 -28.92 1.04 -3.22
C ILE A 44 -29.18 1.08 -1.71
N THR A 45 -28.12 1.14 -0.88
CA THR A 45 -28.23 1.06 0.59
C THR A 45 -28.52 2.40 1.25
N THR A 46 -28.15 3.52 0.62
CA THR A 46 -28.37 4.87 1.17
C THR A 46 -29.85 5.13 1.51
N PRO A 47 -30.84 4.81 0.65
CA PRO A 47 -32.25 4.95 0.99
C PRO A 47 -32.67 4.18 2.25
N PHE A 48 -32.14 2.98 2.46
CA PHE A 48 -32.49 2.11 3.58
C PHE A 48 -31.71 2.41 4.88
N THR A 49 -30.63 3.18 4.80
CA THR A 49 -29.74 3.51 5.93
C THR A 49 -29.80 4.99 6.33
N SER A 50 -30.53 5.81 5.55
CA SER A 50 -30.70 7.26 5.71
C SER A 50 -31.32 7.74 7.03
N SER A 51 -31.73 6.82 7.92
CA SER A 51 -32.15 7.12 9.30
C SER A 51 -30.99 7.56 10.20
N ASP A 52 -29.76 7.18 9.86
CA ASP A 52 -28.58 7.59 10.62
C ASP A 52 -28.20 9.03 10.21
N ARG A 53 -28.92 10.02 10.75
CA ARG A 53 -28.39 11.39 10.84
C ARG A 53 -26.99 11.22 11.41
N THR A 54 -25.97 11.82 10.78
CA THR A 54 -24.60 11.87 11.30
C THR A 54 -24.64 12.43 12.71
N THR A 55 -24.78 11.53 13.68
CA THR A 55 -24.69 11.87 15.09
C THR A 55 -23.22 11.75 15.44
N PRO A 56 -22.71 12.57 16.37
CA PRO A 56 -21.34 12.44 16.84
C PRO A 56 -21.00 11.01 17.31
N ALA A 57 -22.01 10.24 17.74
CA ALA A 57 -21.88 8.85 18.14
C ALA A 57 -21.72 7.87 16.95
N SER A 58 -22.50 8.00 15.87
CA SER A 58 -22.37 7.14 14.68
C SER A 58 -21.10 7.45 13.90
N GLU A 59 -20.68 8.71 13.84
CA GLU A 59 -19.38 9.12 13.30
C GLU A 59 -18.23 8.51 14.10
N ARG A 60 -18.24 8.62 15.44
CA ARG A 60 -17.23 7.99 16.31
C ARG A 60 -17.15 6.46 16.14
N LYS A 61 -18.28 5.78 15.91
CA LYS A 61 -18.32 4.33 15.64
C LYS A 61 -17.68 3.97 14.30
N ASN A 62 -18.02 4.70 13.22
CA ASN A 62 -17.41 4.52 11.90
C ASN A 62 -15.89 4.75 11.94
N LEU A 63 -15.44 5.70 12.75
CA LEU A 63 -14.02 5.99 12.93
C LEU A 63 -13.27 4.92 13.70
N SER A 64 -13.89 4.31 14.71
CA SER A 64 -13.29 3.16 15.41
C SER A 64 -13.07 1.98 14.46
N SER A 65 -13.99 1.78 13.52
CA SER A 65 -13.86 0.77 12.46
C SER A 65 -12.72 1.11 11.51
N LEU A 66 -12.61 2.39 11.12
CA LEU A 66 -11.55 2.85 10.21
C LEU A 66 -10.14 2.70 10.81
N ARG A 67 -9.97 2.92 12.12
CA ARG A 67 -8.70 2.64 12.83
C ARG A 67 -8.30 1.17 12.71
N TRP A 68 -9.26 0.26 12.77
CA TRP A 68 -8.98 -1.17 12.60
C TRP A 68 -8.57 -1.50 11.16
N VAL A 69 -9.21 -0.87 10.18
CA VAL A 69 -8.82 -0.99 8.75
C VAL A 69 -7.40 -0.50 8.53
N TYR A 70 -7.04 0.66 9.07
CA TYR A 70 -5.67 1.18 8.97
C TYR A 70 -4.66 0.31 9.71
N ALA A 71 -4.95 -0.12 10.94
CA ALA A 71 -4.08 -1.01 11.70
C ALA A 71 -3.86 -2.35 10.97
N PHE A 72 -4.92 -2.91 10.38
CA PHE A 72 -4.83 -4.13 9.58
C PHE A 72 -3.98 -3.90 8.31
N ALA A 73 -4.24 -2.85 7.55
CA ALA A 73 -3.47 -2.52 6.35
C ALA A 73 -1.99 -2.25 6.65
N PHE A 74 -1.72 -1.51 7.74
CA PHE A 74 -0.38 -1.26 8.24
C PHE A 74 0.30 -2.56 8.64
N GLY A 75 -0.35 -3.42 9.43
CA GLY A 75 0.21 -4.71 9.83
C GLY A 75 0.56 -5.62 8.65
N ASN A 76 -0.30 -5.69 7.63
CA ASN A 76 -0.04 -6.50 6.43
C ASN A 76 1.15 -5.97 5.60
N THR A 77 1.26 -4.65 5.44
CA THR A 77 2.37 -4.02 4.70
C THR A 77 3.67 -4.10 5.49
N ALA A 78 3.63 -3.84 6.79
CA ALA A 78 4.75 -3.99 7.71
C ALA A 78 5.31 -5.42 7.69
N LEU A 79 4.43 -6.41 7.83
CA LEU A 79 4.83 -7.81 7.95
C LEU A 79 5.53 -8.29 6.68
N THR A 80 4.97 -8.00 5.50
CA THR A 80 5.57 -8.44 4.23
C THR A 80 6.92 -7.77 3.97
N HIS A 81 7.04 -6.47 4.29
CA HIS A 81 8.30 -5.73 4.17
C HIS A 81 9.37 -6.22 5.16
N LEU A 82 9.00 -6.41 6.43
CA LEU A 82 9.90 -6.91 7.47
C LEU A 82 10.36 -8.34 7.20
N ILE A 83 9.47 -9.23 6.74
CA ILE A 83 9.87 -10.60 6.35
C ILE A 83 10.92 -10.53 5.23
N SER A 84 10.71 -9.70 4.22
CA SER A 84 11.64 -9.54 3.11
C SER A 84 13.00 -9.03 3.60
N TRP A 85 13.01 -8.03 4.48
CA TRP A 85 14.23 -7.53 5.12
C TRP A 85 14.94 -8.56 5.99
N ILE A 86 14.21 -9.27 6.86
CA ILE A 86 14.78 -10.24 7.80
C ILE A 86 15.39 -11.42 7.04
N VAL A 87 14.67 -11.97 6.06
CA VAL A 87 15.17 -13.09 5.25
C VAL A 87 16.41 -12.67 4.47
N SER A 88 16.39 -11.51 3.84
CA SER A 88 17.56 -11.01 3.11
C SER A 88 18.74 -10.73 4.04
N LEU A 89 18.52 -10.11 5.20
CA LEU A 89 19.61 -9.82 6.14
C LEU A 89 20.16 -11.10 6.78
N ALA A 90 19.31 -12.09 7.05
CA ALA A 90 19.72 -13.39 7.55
C ALA A 90 20.67 -14.11 6.58
N SER A 91 20.50 -13.93 5.26
CA SER A 91 21.43 -14.49 4.27
C SER A 91 22.86 -13.97 4.40
N VAL A 92 23.06 -12.79 5.02
CA VAL A 92 24.37 -12.18 5.27
C VAL A 92 24.88 -12.48 6.67
N LEU A 93 24.00 -12.41 7.68
CA LEU A 93 24.38 -12.56 9.08
C LEU A 93 24.58 -14.02 9.51
N VAL A 94 23.79 -14.94 8.96
CA VAL A 94 23.82 -16.36 9.30
C VAL A 94 23.62 -17.19 8.02
N PRO A 95 24.56 -17.14 7.05
CA PRO A 95 24.40 -17.82 5.76
C PRO A 95 24.25 -19.34 5.87
N ASP A 96 24.80 -19.94 6.92
CA ASP A 96 24.83 -21.40 7.13
C ASP A 96 23.45 -22.05 7.29
N ILE A 97 22.41 -21.27 7.60
CA ILE A 97 21.03 -21.78 7.70
C ILE A 97 20.34 -21.94 6.34
N PHE A 98 20.90 -21.33 5.29
CA PHE A 98 20.33 -21.33 3.95
C PHE A 98 21.08 -22.33 3.05
N ASN A 99 20.39 -22.83 2.03
CA ASN A 99 21.05 -23.63 0.99
C ASN A 99 22.08 -22.74 0.25
N PRO A 100 23.35 -23.17 0.09
CA PRO A 100 24.39 -22.41 -0.60
C PRO A 100 23.98 -21.92 -2.00
N GLU A 101 23.12 -22.67 -2.70
CA GLU A 101 22.63 -22.31 -4.03
C GLU A 101 21.69 -21.09 -4.04
N VAL A 102 21.01 -20.81 -2.92
CA VAL A 102 19.99 -19.74 -2.83
C VAL A 102 20.47 -18.50 -2.06
N VAL A 103 21.57 -18.60 -1.32
CA VAL A 103 22.11 -17.51 -0.49
C VAL A 103 22.38 -16.24 -1.32
N ASP A 104 23.01 -16.38 -2.49
CA ASP A 104 23.32 -15.21 -3.34
C ASP A 104 22.03 -14.51 -3.81
N TYR A 105 20.99 -15.28 -4.14
CA TYR A 105 19.71 -14.73 -4.58
C TYR A 105 18.96 -13.99 -3.47
N LEU A 106 19.13 -14.40 -2.20
CA LEU A 106 18.51 -13.76 -1.05
C LEU A 106 19.27 -12.53 -0.55
N HIS A 107 20.51 -12.31 -1.03
CA HIS A 107 21.34 -11.20 -0.60
C HIS A 107 20.61 -9.86 -0.75
N PRO A 108 20.67 -8.94 0.25
CA PRO A 108 19.92 -7.67 0.20
C PRO A 108 20.22 -6.86 -1.07
N GLY A 109 21.49 -6.88 -1.52
CA GLY A 109 21.92 -6.19 -2.74
C GLY A 109 21.33 -6.76 -4.03
N ARG A 110 20.81 -8.00 -4.03
CA ARG A 110 20.08 -8.61 -5.17
C ARG A 110 18.57 -8.45 -5.03
N VAL A 111 18.05 -8.61 -3.81
CA VAL A 111 16.61 -8.53 -3.52
C VAL A 111 16.09 -7.11 -3.72
N PHE A 112 16.82 -6.10 -3.22
CA PHE A 112 16.45 -4.69 -3.33
C PHE A 112 17.17 -3.96 -4.47
N GLU A 113 17.77 -4.71 -5.40
CA GLU A 113 18.40 -4.13 -6.59
C GLU A 113 17.35 -3.45 -7.47
N VAL A 114 17.57 -2.17 -7.77
CA VAL A 114 16.77 -1.42 -8.73
C VAL A 114 17.39 -1.63 -10.11
N PRO A 115 16.74 -2.37 -11.03
CA PRO A 115 17.30 -2.62 -12.35
C PRO A 115 17.24 -1.33 -13.17
N ILE A 116 18.39 -0.80 -13.62
CA ILE A 116 18.44 0.45 -14.38
C ILE A 116 18.24 0.15 -15.88
N PRO A 117 17.18 0.68 -16.53
CA PRO A 117 16.87 0.37 -17.94
C PRO A 117 17.90 0.88 -18.95
N TRP A 118 18.66 1.90 -18.58
CA TRP A 118 19.65 2.59 -19.41
C TRP A 118 21.09 2.29 -18.99
N GLU A 119 21.33 1.16 -18.32
CA GLU A 119 22.70 0.66 -18.09
C GLU A 119 23.43 0.43 -19.43
N GLU A 120 24.73 0.72 -19.47
CA GLU A 120 25.62 0.38 -20.59
C GLU A 120 26.61 -0.71 -20.14
N PRO A 121 26.64 -1.89 -20.78
CA PRO A 121 25.78 -2.34 -21.89
C PRO A 121 24.33 -2.57 -21.46
N VAL A 122 23.39 -2.34 -22.40
CA VAL A 122 21.94 -2.53 -22.17
C VAL A 122 21.70 -3.92 -21.62
N ARG A 123 21.05 -3.99 -20.45
CA ARG A 123 20.79 -5.24 -19.74
C ARG A 123 19.96 -6.18 -20.61
N THR A 124 20.59 -7.22 -21.13
CA THR A 124 19.91 -8.27 -21.87
C THR A 124 19.29 -9.26 -20.90
N VAL A 125 18.01 -9.55 -21.09
CA VAL A 125 17.28 -10.51 -20.25
C VAL A 125 17.50 -11.92 -20.78
N ALA A 126 18.13 -12.77 -19.98
CA ALA A 126 18.44 -14.16 -20.33
C ALA A 126 17.17 -15.02 -20.51
N SER A 127 16.05 -14.62 -19.91
CA SER A 127 14.76 -15.29 -20.07
C SER A 127 13.59 -14.33 -19.86
N VAL A 128 12.40 -14.73 -20.34
CA VAL A 128 11.14 -14.00 -20.10
C VAL A 128 10.90 -13.79 -18.60
N GLY A 129 11.23 -14.77 -17.76
CA GLY A 129 11.09 -14.65 -16.30
C GLY A 129 11.93 -13.52 -15.69
N HIS A 130 13.17 -13.34 -16.17
CA HIS A 130 14.01 -12.23 -15.74
C HIS A 130 13.43 -10.88 -16.17
N GLY A 131 12.86 -10.81 -17.39
CA GLY A 131 12.17 -9.62 -17.88
C GLY A 131 10.93 -9.26 -17.07
N VAL A 132 10.07 -10.24 -16.78
CA VAL A 132 8.88 -10.05 -15.94
C VAL A 132 9.27 -9.61 -14.53
N HIS A 133 10.32 -10.21 -13.95
CA HIS A 133 10.79 -9.83 -12.62
C HIS A 133 11.32 -8.39 -12.58
N ALA A 134 12.12 -7.96 -13.58
CA ALA A 134 12.57 -6.58 -13.68
C ALA A 134 11.41 -5.59 -13.88
N PHE A 135 10.42 -5.95 -14.70
CA PHE A 135 9.20 -5.17 -14.89
C PHE A 135 8.39 -5.02 -13.60
N LEU A 136 8.16 -6.11 -12.85
CA LEU A 136 7.42 -6.08 -11.58
C LEU A 136 8.10 -5.24 -10.50
N ARG A 137 9.44 -5.19 -10.49
CA ARG A 137 10.18 -4.29 -9.60
C ARG A 137 9.89 -2.82 -9.92
N TRP A 138 9.89 -2.46 -11.21
CA TRP A 138 9.53 -1.11 -11.64
C TRP A 138 8.08 -0.78 -11.34
N ASP A 139 7.16 -1.70 -11.58
CA ASP A 139 5.74 -1.54 -11.23
C ASP A 139 5.56 -1.29 -9.73
N TYR A 140 6.23 -2.08 -8.88
CA TYR A 140 6.24 -1.87 -7.44
C TYR A 140 6.81 -0.51 -7.02
N ILE A 141 7.97 -0.12 -7.58
CA ILE A 141 8.63 1.15 -7.24
C ILE A 141 7.75 2.33 -7.64
N ILE A 142 7.30 2.39 -8.89
CA ILE A 142 6.48 3.51 -9.40
C ILE A 142 5.14 3.56 -8.67
N GLY A 143 4.48 2.40 -8.52
CA GLY A 143 3.20 2.30 -7.84
C GLY A 143 3.27 2.74 -6.37
N SER A 144 4.24 2.22 -5.62
CA SER A 144 4.39 2.56 -4.20
C SER A 144 4.84 4.00 -3.97
N LEU A 145 5.76 4.54 -4.79
CA LEU A 145 6.17 5.94 -4.71
C LEU A 145 5.03 6.88 -5.09
N GLY A 146 4.24 6.55 -6.12
CA GLY A 146 3.07 7.34 -6.51
C GLY A 146 2.05 7.46 -5.38
N VAL A 147 1.72 6.34 -4.73
CA VAL A 147 0.83 6.30 -3.57
C VAL A 147 1.41 7.09 -2.40
N LEU A 148 2.72 6.96 -2.14
CA LEU A 148 3.39 7.70 -1.07
C LEU A 148 3.38 9.21 -1.29
N VAL A 149 3.71 9.67 -2.51
CA VAL A 149 3.67 11.11 -2.87
C VAL A 149 2.26 11.66 -2.72
N TRP A 150 1.24 10.90 -3.14
CA TRP A 150 -0.16 11.26 -2.94
C TRP A 150 -0.51 11.39 -1.45
N ALA A 151 -0.14 10.40 -0.64
CA ALA A 151 -0.39 10.41 0.80
C ALA A 151 0.32 11.57 1.51
N VAL A 152 1.59 11.85 1.16
CA VAL A 152 2.35 13.01 1.66
C VAL A 152 1.66 14.32 1.31
N SER A 153 1.18 14.46 0.08
CA SER A 153 0.48 15.66 -0.38
C SER A 153 -0.81 15.90 0.39
N LEU A 154 -1.61 14.85 0.60
CA LEU A 154 -2.85 14.92 1.37
C LEU A 154 -2.63 15.17 2.85
N HIS A 155 -1.62 14.54 3.45
CA HIS A 155 -1.24 14.77 4.85
C HIS A 155 -0.73 16.20 5.06
N GLY A 156 0.12 16.70 4.16
CA GLY A 156 0.61 18.08 4.18
C GLY A 156 -0.53 19.10 4.02
N ALA A 157 -1.50 18.83 3.14
CA ALA A 157 -2.70 19.68 3.02
C ALA A 157 -3.52 19.71 4.31
N ALA A 158 -3.67 18.56 4.99
CA ALA A 158 -4.36 18.49 6.27
C ALA A 158 -3.61 19.23 7.38
N GLN A 159 -2.29 19.04 7.50
CA GLN A 159 -1.44 19.76 8.45
C GLN A 159 -1.53 21.28 8.24
N ARG A 160 -1.47 21.75 6.98
CA ARG A 160 -1.66 23.16 6.67
C ARG A 160 -3.05 23.66 7.09
N GLY A 161 -4.08 22.84 6.89
CA GLY A 161 -5.45 23.17 7.27
C GLY A 161 -5.70 23.22 8.78
N VAL A 162 -4.88 22.54 9.59
CA VAL A 162 -5.01 22.49 11.06
C VAL A 162 -4.04 23.46 11.74
N TYR A 163 -2.76 23.44 11.36
CA TYR A 163 -1.66 24.17 12.00
C TYR A 163 -1.21 25.41 11.22
N GLY A 164 -1.77 25.69 10.05
CA GLY A 164 -1.41 26.84 9.20
C GLY A 164 -0.10 26.68 8.42
N SER A 165 0.77 25.74 8.79
CA SER A 165 2.03 25.45 8.10
C SER A 165 2.33 23.95 8.08
N VAL A 166 3.28 23.55 7.22
CA VAL A 166 3.72 22.15 7.08
C VAL A 166 5.19 22.06 7.46
N GLY A 167 5.51 21.24 8.45
CA GLY A 167 6.88 20.93 8.84
C GLY A 167 7.53 19.96 7.86
N TRP A 168 7.85 20.40 6.64
CA TRP A 168 8.32 19.52 5.55
C TRP A 168 9.54 18.69 5.91
N LEU A 169 10.52 19.26 6.62
CA LEU A 169 11.72 18.54 7.04
C LEU A 169 11.37 17.37 7.95
N TRP A 170 10.51 17.60 8.95
CA TRP A 170 10.04 16.56 9.85
C TRP A 170 9.19 15.51 9.12
N LEU A 171 8.32 15.95 8.22
CA LEU A 171 7.47 15.05 7.43
C LEU A 171 8.31 14.13 6.54
N LEU A 172 9.29 14.68 5.82
CA LEU A 172 10.19 13.90 4.96
C LEU A 172 11.06 12.94 5.78
N TRP A 173 11.58 13.40 6.92
CA TRP A 173 12.33 12.54 7.85
C TRP A 173 11.48 11.36 8.31
N LYS A 174 10.26 11.63 8.79
CA LYS A 174 9.32 10.61 9.24
C LYS A 174 8.98 9.62 8.13
N VAL A 175 8.71 10.12 6.93
CA VAL A 175 8.40 9.29 5.76
C VAL A 175 9.57 8.40 5.39
N GLY A 176 10.80 8.94 5.40
CA GLY A 176 12.01 8.16 5.17
C GLY A 176 12.15 7.04 6.19
N LEU A 177 12.01 7.36 7.48
CA LEU A 177 12.10 6.37 8.56
C LEU A 177 11.03 5.28 8.44
N LEU A 178 9.76 5.66 8.25
CA LEU A 178 8.66 4.71 8.07
C LEU A 178 8.84 3.85 6.82
N SER A 179 9.33 4.42 5.72
CA SER A 179 9.56 3.68 4.47
C SER A 179 10.66 2.63 4.62
N VAL A 180 11.67 2.91 5.45
CA VAL A 180 12.74 1.93 5.75
C VAL A 180 12.19 0.75 6.54
N PHE A 181 11.42 1.00 7.61
CA PHE A 181 10.96 -0.06 8.51
C PHE A 181 9.71 -0.81 8.04
N VAL A 182 8.79 -0.13 7.36
CA VAL A 182 7.44 -0.63 7.04
C VAL A 182 7.17 -0.63 5.53
N GLY A 183 8.10 -0.10 4.74
CA GLY A 183 7.97 0.05 3.31
C GLY A 183 7.22 1.33 2.91
N PRO A 184 7.37 1.78 1.65
CA PRO A 184 6.76 3.01 1.15
C PRO A 184 5.22 2.99 1.24
N VAL A 185 4.60 1.83 1.03
CA VAL A 185 3.14 1.68 1.15
C VAL A 185 2.69 1.74 2.61
N GLY A 186 3.42 1.11 3.54
CA GLY A 186 3.13 1.20 4.98
C GLY A 186 3.25 2.63 5.51
N ALA A 187 4.27 3.37 5.05
CA ALA A 187 4.40 4.80 5.33
C ALA A 187 3.20 5.61 4.82
N ALA A 188 2.72 5.31 3.60
CA ALA A 188 1.54 5.98 3.04
C ALA A 188 0.26 5.69 3.85
N VAL A 189 0.08 4.45 4.32
CA VAL A 189 -1.04 4.06 5.19
C VAL A 189 -1.02 4.84 6.51
N GLU A 190 0.14 4.92 7.15
CA GLU A 190 0.31 5.67 8.40
C GLU A 190 -0.01 7.16 8.22
N LEU A 191 0.48 7.79 7.15
CA LEU A 191 0.16 9.19 6.84
C LEU A 191 -1.33 9.44 6.63
N MET A 192 -2.04 8.48 6.03
CA MET A 192 -3.48 8.55 5.85
C MET A 192 -4.23 8.36 7.16
N TRP A 193 -3.79 7.43 8.01
CA TRP A 193 -4.34 7.28 9.34
C TRP A 193 -4.20 8.58 10.14
N GLU A 194 -3.00 9.15 10.24
CA GLU A 194 -2.80 10.40 10.97
C GLU A 194 -3.58 11.57 10.39
N ARG A 195 -3.70 11.64 9.06
CA ARG A 195 -4.52 12.65 8.40
C ARG A 195 -5.97 12.57 8.89
N GLU A 196 -6.54 11.37 8.95
CA GLU A 196 -7.90 11.19 9.46
C GLU A 196 -7.99 11.64 10.92
N GLU A 197 -7.04 11.27 11.78
CA GLU A 197 -7.02 11.72 13.17
C GLU A 197 -6.91 13.25 13.32
N LEU A 198 -6.14 13.92 12.47
CA LEU A 198 -6.02 15.38 12.42
C LEU A 198 -7.32 16.07 12.01
N VAL A 199 -8.00 15.55 10.98
CA VAL A 199 -9.28 16.08 10.51
C VAL A 199 -10.34 15.97 11.61
N LEU A 200 -10.31 14.88 12.38
CA LEU A 200 -11.22 14.66 13.49
C LEU A 200 -10.96 15.60 14.66
N ALA A 201 -9.69 15.76 15.06
CA ALA A 201 -9.33 16.68 16.13
C ALA A 201 -9.84 18.10 15.84
N LYS A 202 -9.69 18.57 14.59
CA LYS A 202 -10.20 19.87 14.15
C LYS A 202 -11.73 19.97 14.26
N ARG A 203 -12.47 18.94 13.87
CA ARG A 203 -13.95 18.92 13.97
C ARG A 203 -14.42 18.95 15.43
N GLY A 204 -13.81 18.14 16.30
CA GLY A 204 -14.15 18.10 17.73
C GLY A 204 -13.93 19.45 18.44
N LEU A 205 -12.85 20.15 18.12
CA LEU A 205 -12.60 21.52 18.63
C LEU A 205 -13.67 22.52 18.16
N THR A 206 -14.12 22.40 16.92
CA THR A 206 -15.15 23.29 16.34
C THR A 206 -16.52 23.07 16.99
N GLU A 207 -16.87 21.83 17.32
CA GLU A 207 -18.13 21.52 18.01
C GLU A 207 -18.15 21.97 19.47
N SER A 208 -17.03 21.86 20.20
CA SER A 208 -16.93 22.37 21.58
C SER A 208 -17.13 23.88 21.64
N GLY A 209 -16.47 24.63 20.75
CA GLY A 209 -16.60 26.10 20.71
C GLY A 209 -18.02 26.58 20.36
N LYS A 210 -18.84 25.76 19.69
CA LYS A 210 -20.24 26.09 19.38
C LYS A 210 -21.20 25.79 20.53
N LYS A 211 -20.77 24.99 21.52
CA LYS A 211 -21.57 24.64 22.70
C LYS A 211 -21.43 25.65 23.84
N ASP A 212 -20.33 26.41 23.82
CA ASP A 212 -19.97 27.41 24.83
C ASP A 212 -20.33 28.86 24.43
N SER A 213 -20.99 29.05 23.28
CA SER A 213 -21.41 30.34 22.73
C SER A 213 -22.92 30.43 22.55
#